data_AF-A0A328BQI1-F1
#
_entry.id   AF-A0A328BQI1-F1
#
_cell.length_a   1.000
_cell.length_b   1.000
_cell.length_c   1.000
_cell.angle_alpha   90.00
_cell.angle_beta   90.00
_cell.angle_gamma   90.00
#
_symmetry.space_group_name_H-M   'P 1'
#
loop_
_entity.id
_entity.type
_entity.pdbx_description
1 polymer ?
#
loop_
_entity_poly.entity_id
_entity_poly.type
_entity_poly.pdbx_seq_one_letter_code
_entity_poly.pdbx_strand_id
1 'polypeptide(L)'
;MILREAQRAFENKCELPLHVTVDFSPAITQKGIQRQQVGQQLADIIWQSVESVKDQPGNQDQFYIQIERQHDAYFHDIGVFYLNRITDACWSPITSFWVPAAPIDSIQEIIRRKSQNVPGYLSGCDEVWLLILETGSPSSYFDHYEQLRESTFDSAFSRTLVGRISHAEIVELKSEAQ
;
A
#
# COMPACT_ATOMS: atom_id res chain seq x y z
N MET A 1 -12.51 -14.47 15.21
CA MET A 1 -11.37 -14.25 14.27
C MET A 1 -10.40 -13.32 14.98
N ILE A 2 -9.08 -13.55 14.93
CA ILE A 2 -8.09 -12.82 15.77
C ILE A 2 -8.25 -11.30 15.66
N LEU A 3 -8.39 -10.77 14.44
CA LEU A 3 -8.61 -9.33 14.21
C LEU A 3 -9.89 -8.79 14.86
N ARG A 4 -10.99 -9.55 14.83
CA ARG A 4 -12.23 -9.13 15.52
C ARG A 4 -12.08 -9.12 17.04
N GLU A 5 -11.33 -10.08 17.58
CA GLU A 5 -11.03 -10.10 19.01
C GLU A 5 -10.17 -8.90 19.40
N ALA A 6 -9.16 -8.60 18.60
CA ALA A 6 -8.27 -7.46 18.81
C ALA A 6 -9.00 -6.11 18.70
N GLN A 7 -9.80 -5.94 17.65
CA GLN A 7 -10.64 -4.75 17.45
C GLN A 7 -11.54 -4.51 18.67
N ARG A 8 -12.31 -5.52 19.07
CA ARG A 8 -13.20 -5.43 20.23
C ARG A 8 -12.43 -5.08 21.50
N ALA A 9 -11.28 -5.71 21.74
CA ALA A 9 -10.46 -5.45 22.91
C ALA A 9 -9.85 -4.03 22.92
N PHE A 10 -9.51 -3.49 21.75
CA PHE A 10 -9.03 -2.12 21.60
C PHE A 10 -10.15 -1.10 21.81
N GLU A 11 -11.30 -1.29 21.15
CA GLU A 11 -12.46 -0.39 21.25
C GLU A 11 -13.00 -0.27 22.67
N ASN A 12 -12.92 -1.34 23.47
CA ASN A 12 -13.24 -1.30 24.90
C ASN A 12 -12.33 -0.38 25.72
N LYS A 13 -11.13 -0.05 25.24
CA LYS A 13 -10.20 0.89 25.88
C LYS A 13 -10.28 2.28 25.29
N CYS A 14 -10.55 2.39 23.98
CA CYS A 14 -10.49 3.62 23.24
C CYS A 14 -11.43 3.58 22.03
N GLU A 15 -12.39 4.50 22.01
CA GLU A 15 -13.34 4.68 20.90
C GLU A 15 -12.72 5.47 19.74
N LEU A 16 -11.52 5.08 19.30
CA LEU A 16 -10.87 5.68 18.15
C LEU A 16 -11.05 4.76 16.93
N PRO A 17 -11.73 5.20 15.85
CA PRO A 17 -11.93 4.39 14.67
C PRO A 17 -10.62 4.25 13.88
N LEU A 18 -9.89 3.17 14.16
CA LEU A 18 -8.61 2.88 13.53
C LEU A 18 -8.77 2.00 12.29
N HIS A 19 -7.94 2.28 11.29
CA HIS A 19 -7.63 1.32 10.23
C HIS A 19 -6.36 0.56 10.61
N VAL A 20 -6.46 -0.76 10.76
CA VAL A 20 -5.36 -1.64 11.18
C VAL A 20 -5.13 -2.70 10.11
N THR A 21 -3.88 -2.81 9.68
CA THR A 21 -3.40 -3.89 8.82
C THR A 21 -2.42 -4.76 9.57
N VAL A 22 -2.53 -6.07 9.47
CA VAL A 22 -1.66 -7.01 10.20
C VAL A 22 -1.10 -8.06 9.25
N ASP A 23 0.22 -8.16 9.18
CA ASP A 23 0.91 -9.31 8.61
C ASP A 23 1.13 -10.37 9.69
N PHE A 24 0.52 -11.54 9.48
CA PHE A 24 0.59 -12.64 10.43
C PHE A 24 1.75 -13.56 10.11
N SER A 25 2.43 -14.02 11.15
CA SER A 25 3.43 -15.06 10.98
C SER A 25 2.78 -16.40 10.59
N PRO A 26 3.52 -17.30 9.93
CA PRO A 26 3.05 -18.65 9.64
C PRO A 26 2.60 -19.43 10.88
N ALA A 27 3.11 -19.07 12.06
CA ALA A 27 2.75 -19.71 13.32
C ALA A 27 1.25 -19.57 13.62
N ILE A 28 0.56 -18.55 13.07
CA ILE A 28 -0.88 -18.34 13.24
C ILE A 28 -1.76 -19.46 12.66
N THR A 29 -1.17 -20.31 11.81
CA THR A 29 -1.87 -21.42 11.15
C THR A 29 -1.81 -22.73 11.95
N GLN A 30 -1.01 -22.77 13.03
CA GLN A 30 -0.84 -23.97 13.85
C GLN A 30 -2.14 -24.36 14.59
N LYS A 31 -2.35 -25.67 14.75
CA LYS A 31 -3.50 -26.20 15.50
C LYS A 31 -3.33 -25.88 17.00
N GLY A 32 -4.43 -25.48 17.65
CA GLY A 32 -4.46 -25.21 19.09
C GLY A 32 -4.19 -23.76 19.49
N ILE A 33 -4.07 -22.84 18.53
CA ILE A 33 -3.87 -21.42 18.84
C ILE A 33 -5.06 -20.85 19.61
N GLN A 34 -4.75 -20.21 20.72
CA GLN A 34 -5.69 -19.46 21.53
C GLN A 34 -5.97 -18.10 20.90
N ARG A 35 -6.82 -18.10 19.87
CA ARG A 35 -7.13 -16.91 19.05
C ARG A 35 -7.56 -15.69 19.87
N GLN A 36 -8.23 -15.88 21.00
CA GLN A 36 -8.62 -14.80 21.89
C GLN A 36 -7.41 -14.17 22.59
N GLN A 37 -6.46 -14.98 23.09
CA GLN A 37 -5.23 -14.47 23.70
C GLN A 37 -4.37 -13.74 22.68
N VAL A 38 -4.23 -14.29 21.47
CA VAL A 38 -3.49 -13.63 20.38
C VAL A 38 -4.16 -12.32 19.98
N GLY A 39 -5.50 -12.29 19.91
CA GLY A 39 -6.25 -11.05 19.66
C GLY A 39 -6.03 -10.00 20.75
N GLN A 40 -6.02 -10.41 22.02
CA GLN A 40 -5.75 -9.51 23.14
C GLN A 40 -4.31 -8.95 23.06
N GLN A 41 -3.33 -9.81 22.78
CA GLN A 41 -1.94 -9.38 22.60
C GLN A 41 -1.81 -8.34 21.48
N LEU A 42 -2.47 -8.56 20.34
CA LEU A 42 -2.49 -7.58 19.25
C LEU A 42 -3.12 -6.24 19.68
N ALA A 43 -4.25 -6.27 20.38
CA ALA A 43 -4.90 -5.06 20.89
C ALA A 43 -4.01 -4.29 21.88
N ASP A 44 -3.30 -4.99 22.75
CA ASP A 44 -2.40 -4.39 23.73
C ASP A 44 -1.20 -3.72 23.04
N ILE A 45 -0.64 -4.35 22.01
CA ILE A 45 0.43 -3.77 21.19
C ILE A 45 -0.04 -2.47 20.53
N ILE A 46 -1.20 -2.51 19.86
CA ILE A 46 -1.75 -1.34 19.15
C ILE A 46 -2.08 -0.22 20.13
N TRP A 47 -2.68 -0.55 21.27
CA TRP A 47 -3.01 0.42 22.32
C TRP A 47 -1.77 1.18 22.80
N GLN A 48 -0.70 0.47 23.18
CA GLN A 48 0.53 1.09 23.67
C GLN A 48 1.12 2.08 22.65
N SER A 49 1.11 1.69 21.36
CA SER A 49 1.60 2.54 20.29
C SER A 49 0.72 3.78 20.09
N VAL A 50 -0.60 3.61 20.03
CA VAL A 50 -1.56 4.70 19.83
C VAL A 50 -1.56 5.67 21.01
N GLU A 51 -1.53 5.16 22.25
CA GLU A 51 -1.47 5.95 23.47
C GLU A 51 -0.27 6.91 23.48
N SER A 52 0.87 6.49 22.91
CA SER A 52 2.08 7.32 22.86
C SER A 52 2.00 8.51 21.89
N VAL A 53 1.08 8.47 20.90
CA VAL A 53 1.05 9.46 19.80
C VAL A 53 -0.25 10.25 19.67
N LYS A 54 -1.39 9.70 20.11
CA LYS A 54 -2.73 10.26 19.82
C LYS A 54 -2.96 11.68 20.36
N ASP A 55 -2.32 12.02 21.48
CA ASP A 55 -2.51 13.32 22.15
C ASP A 55 -1.46 14.36 21.75
N GLN A 56 -0.55 14.03 20.82
CA GLN A 56 0.48 14.96 20.37
C GLN A 56 -0.12 16.09 19.49
N PRO A 57 0.37 17.34 19.61
CA PRO A 57 -0.19 18.50 18.88
C PRO A 57 -0.18 18.44 17.34
N GLY A 58 0.43 17.42 16.72
CA GLY A 58 0.42 17.20 15.26
C GLY A 58 -0.42 16.01 14.80
N ASN A 59 -0.96 15.20 15.72
CA ASN A 59 -1.58 13.91 15.42
C ASN A 59 -3.10 13.90 15.64
N GLN A 60 -3.70 15.06 15.96
CA GLN A 60 -5.12 15.19 16.24
C GLN A 60 -5.99 14.86 15.03
N ASP A 61 -5.52 15.18 13.82
CA ASP A 61 -6.28 14.98 12.59
C ASP A 61 -5.92 13.67 11.88
N GLN A 62 -4.67 13.22 11.99
CA GLN A 62 -4.20 11.97 11.40
C GLN A 62 -2.90 11.51 12.04
N PHE A 63 -2.67 10.20 12.02
CA PHE A 63 -1.35 9.63 12.29
C PHE A 63 -1.21 8.26 11.63
N TYR A 64 0.04 7.86 11.42
CA TYR A 64 0.42 6.54 10.96
C TYR A 64 1.48 5.96 11.88
N ILE A 65 1.33 4.70 12.24
CA ILE A 65 2.28 3.95 13.04
C ILE A 65 2.60 2.65 12.31
N GLN A 66 3.89 2.40 12.13
CA GLN A 66 4.43 1.13 11.68
C GLN A 66 5.05 0.41 12.87
N ILE A 67 4.63 -0.83 13.13
CA ILE A 67 5.15 -1.65 14.24
C ILE A 67 5.76 -2.92 13.66
N GLU A 68 7.09 -2.89 13.49
CA GLU A 68 7.84 -4.07 13.07
C GLU A 68 8.05 -5.02 14.26
N ARG A 69 7.69 -6.29 14.08
CA ARG A 69 7.76 -7.33 15.12
C ARG A 69 8.56 -8.52 14.63
N GLN A 70 9.82 -8.29 14.24
CA GLN A 70 10.73 -9.33 13.72
C GLN A 70 10.91 -10.57 14.64
N HIS A 71 10.52 -10.49 15.92
CA HIS A 71 10.62 -11.57 16.90
C HIS A 71 9.31 -11.91 17.62
N ASP A 72 8.16 -11.38 17.19
CA ASP A 72 6.88 -11.83 17.74
C ASP A 72 6.47 -13.18 17.12
N ALA A 73 5.92 -14.07 17.94
CA ALA A 73 5.53 -15.40 17.48
C ALA A 73 4.40 -15.36 16.46
N TYR A 74 3.56 -14.32 16.43
CA TYR A 74 2.29 -14.29 15.69
C TYR A 74 2.18 -13.17 14.66
N PHE A 75 2.93 -12.09 14.81
CA PHE A 75 2.84 -10.91 13.95
C PHE A 75 4.22 -10.56 13.38
N HIS A 76 4.31 -10.36 12.07
CA HIS A 76 5.53 -9.82 11.45
C HIS A 76 5.50 -8.30 11.44
N ASP A 77 4.35 -7.75 11.08
CA ASP A 77 4.20 -6.33 10.86
C ASP A 77 2.77 -5.86 11.15
N ILE A 78 2.63 -4.66 11.70
CA ILE A 78 1.34 -4.05 12.02
C ILE A 78 1.37 -2.59 11.58
N GLY A 79 0.48 -2.24 10.67
CA GLY A 79 0.20 -0.86 10.26
C GLY A 79 -1.03 -0.33 10.99
N VAL A 80 -0.93 0.85 11.59
CA VAL A 80 -2.04 1.54 12.24
C VAL A 80 -2.19 2.92 11.63
N PHE A 81 -3.37 3.20 11.09
CA PHE A 81 -3.71 4.47 10.50
C PHE A 81 -4.93 5.07 11.19
N TYR A 82 -4.83 6.34 11.52
CA TYR A 82 -5.93 7.15 11.99
C TYR A 82 -6.07 8.39 11.11
N LEU A 83 -7.31 8.76 10.87
CA LEU A 83 -7.67 9.98 10.18
C LEU A 83 -9.05 10.41 10.67
N ASN A 84 -9.20 11.66 11.09
CA ASN A 84 -10.41 12.18 11.76
C ASN A 84 -11.71 12.06 10.94
N ARG A 85 -11.61 11.88 9.61
CA ARG A 85 -12.75 11.64 8.71
C ARG A 85 -13.17 10.16 8.61
N ILE A 86 -12.43 9.25 9.23
CA ILE A 86 -12.81 7.83 9.33
C ILE A 86 -13.86 7.69 10.42
N THR A 87 -15.03 7.17 10.06
CA THR A 87 -16.14 6.91 10.99
C THR A 87 -16.19 5.48 11.49
N ASP A 88 -15.61 4.55 10.71
CA ASP A 88 -15.71 3.12 10.96
C ASP A 88 -14.32 2.51 11.06
N ALA A 89 -14.09 1.71 12.10
CA ALA A 89 -12.85 0.97 12.24
C ALA A 89 -12.76 -0.16 11.18
N CYS A 90 -11.58 -0.35 10.59
CA CYS A 90 -11.33 -1.38 9.59
C CYS A 90 -10.09 -2.18 9.97
N TRP A 91 -10.28 -3.45 10.34
CA TRP A 91 -9.20 -4.33 10.76
C TRP A 91 -9.07 -5.49 9.79
N SER A 92 -7.94 -5.56 9.09
CA SER A 92 -7.73 -6.51 8.00
C SER A 92 -6.35 -7.16 8.04
N PRO A 93 -6.22 -8.41 7.57
CA PRO A 93 -4.91 -8.96 7.30
C PRO A 93 -4.27 -8.21 6.13
N ILE A 94 -2.95 -8.06 6.14
CA ILE A 94 -2.21 -7.60 4.96
C ILE A 94 -2.41 -8.67 3.89
N THR A 95 -3.28 -8.39 2.93
CA THR A 95 -3.58 -9.24 1.77
C THR A 95 -2.95 -8.69 0.49
N SER A 96 -2.41 -7.48 0.56
CA SER A 96 -1.74 -6.76 -0.52
C SER A 96 -0.72 -5.80 0.09
N PHE A 97 0.54 -5.96 -0.30
CA PHE A 97 1.64 -5.08 0.10
C PHE A 97 1.57 -3.75 -0.66
N TRP A 98 1.98 -2.67 0.00
CA TRP A 98 2.53 -1.50 -0.68
C TRP A 98 3.82 -1.94 -1.36
N VAL A 99 3.99 -1.63 -2.65
CA VAL A 99 5.27 -1.87 -3.33
C VAL A 99 6.04 -0.56 -3.24
N PRO A 100 7.04 -0.42 -2.34
CA PRO A 100 7.66 0.87 -2.04
C PRO A 100 8.33 1.49 -3.28
N ALA A 101 8.91 0.64 -4.14
CA ALA A 101 9.47 1.02 -5.42
C ALA A 101 8.57 0.50 -6.55
N ALA A 102 8.27 1.34 -7.53
CA ALA A 102 7.67 0.86 -8.75
C ALA A 102 8.63 -0.15 -9.42
N PRO A 103 8.21 -1.42 -9.62
CA PRO A 103 9.11 -2.40 -10.20
C PRO A 103 9.35 -2.03 -11.67
N ILE A 104 10.55 -1.51 -11.96
CA ILE A 104 10.97 -1.07 -13.30
C ILE A 104 10.66 -2.16 -14.33
N ASP A 105 10.99 -3.42 -14.01
CA ASP A 105 10.72 -4.57 -14.87
C ASP A 105 9.24 -4.77 -15.18
N SER A 106 8.36 -4.51 -14.22
CA SER A 106 6.91 -4.62 -14.43
C SER A 106 6.37 -3.49 -15.30
N ILE A 107 6.88 -2.27 -15.12
CA ILE A 107 6.55 -1.13 -16.00
C ILE A 107 7.06 -1.41 -17.42
N GLN A 108 8.29 -1.88 -17.57
CA GLN A 108 8.86 -2.29 -18.86
C GLN A 108 8.03 -3.40 -19.52
N GLU A 109 7.54 -4.37 -18.76
CA GLU A 109 6.69 -5.44 -19.29
C GLU A 109 5.33 -4.91 -19.77
N ILE A 110 4.72 -3.98 -19.03
CA ILE A 110 3.48 -3.31 -19.45
C ILE A 110 3.71 -2.55 -20.75
N ILE A 111 4.78 -1.76 -20.83
CA ILE A 111 5.15 -0.99 -22.02
C ILE A 111 5.34 -1.95 -23.19
N ARG A 112 6.20 -2.97 -23.06
CA ARG A 112 6.50 -3.95 -24.11
C ARG A 112 5.25 -4.62 -24.66
N ARG A 113 4.38 -5.12 -23.79
CA ARG A 113 3.12 -5.76 -24.19
C ARG A 113 2.19 -4.81 -24.94
N LYS A 114 2.16 -3.54 -24.55
CA LYS A 114 1.33 -2.51 -25.21
C LYS A 114 1.94 -2.02 -26.52
N SER A 115 3.28 -1.93 -26.59
CA SER A 115 4.04 -1.52 -27.78
C SER A 115 3.77 -2.41 -29.00
N GLN A 116 3.45 -3.70 -28.79
CA GLN A 116 3.05 -4.63 -29.86
C GLN A 116 1.85 -4.14 -30.69
N ASN A 117 1.00 -3.27 -30.14
CA ASN A 117 -0.20 -2.76 -30.81
C ASN A 117 0.02 -1.41 -31.50
N VAL A 118 1.17 -0.75 -31.28
CA VAL A 118 1.46 0.59 -31.83
C VAL A 118 1.35 0.64 -33.36
N PRO A 119 1.86 -0.34 -34.14
CA PRO A 119 1.72 -0.31 -35.59
C PRO A 119 0.26 -0.25 -36.06
N GLY A 120 -0.66 -0.86 -35.31
CA GLY A 120 -2.09 -0.81 -35.59
C GLY A 120 -2.75 0.53 -35.25
N TYR A 121 -2.22 1.28 -34.30
CA TYR A 121 -2.74 2.61 -33.94
C TYR A 121 -2.24 3.70 -34.89
N LEU A 122 -1.00 3.58 -35.38
CA LEU A 122 -0.40 4.52 -36.33
C LEU A 122 -1.11 4.56 -37.69
N SER A 123 -1.98 3.59 -38.00
CA SER A 123 -2.80 3.66 -39.23
C SER A 123 -3.87 4.75 -39.18
N GLY A 124 -4.20 5.29 -38.00
CA GLY A 124 -5.23 6.31 -37.82
C GLY A 124 -4.79 7.55 -37.03
N CYS A 125 -3.52 7.62 -36.63
CA CYS A 125 -2.96 8.70 -35.80
C CYS A 125 -1.49 8.92 -36.18
N ASP A 126 -1.03 10.17 -36.20
CA ASP A 126 0.39 10.49 -36.46
C ASP A 126 1.31 10.08 -35.30
N GLU A 127 0.77 10.09 -34.08
CA GLU A 127 1.48 9.73 -32.85
C GLU A 127 0.62 8.88 -31.93
N VAL A 128 1.26 8.01 -31.16
CA VAL A 128 0.60 7.15 -30.18
C VAL A 128 1.30 7.32 -28.85
N TRP A 129 0.55 7.74 -27.82
CA TRP A 129 1.06 7.96 -26.48
C TRP A 129 0.51 6.88 -25.53
N LEU A 130 1.34 6.44 -24.58
CA LEU A 130 0.93 5.52 -23.53
C LEU A 130 0.72 6.29 -22.23
N LEU A 131 -0.47 6.15 -21.63
CA LEU A 131 -0.76 6.63 -20.28
C LEU A 131 -1.02 5.43 -19.37
N ILE A 132 -0.16 5.25 -18.36
CA ILE A 132 -0.34 4.30 -17.27
C ILE A 132 -0.95 5.08 -16.10
N LEU A 133 -2.00 4.57 -15.45
CA LEU A 133 -2.66 5.26 -14.34
C LEU A 133 -2.58 4.43 -13.07
N GLU A 134 -2.31 5.09 -11.94
CA GLU A 134 -2.57 4.52 -10.62
C GLU A 134 -4.08 4.26 -10.50
N THR A 135 -4.50 3.00 -10.28
CA THR A 135 -5.93 2.63 -10.28
C THR A 135 -6.57 2.76 -8.90
N GLY A 136 -5.84 3.31 -7.93
CA GLY A 136 -6.32 3.50 -6.57
C GLY A 136 -6.27 2.24 -5.69
N SER A 137 -5.80 1.10 -6.22
CA SER A 137 -5.53 -0.10 -5.44
C SER A 137 -4.18 0.02 -4.71
N PRO A 138 -4.01 -0.56 -3.51
CA PRO A 138 -2.74 -0.50 -2.75
C PRO A 138 -1.51 -0.94 -3.56
N SER A 139 -1.68 -1.91 -4.47
CA SER A 139 -0.64 -2.41 -5.37
C SER A 139 -0.31 -1.49 -6.55
N SER A 140 -1.04 -0.37 -6.70
CA SER A 140 -0.87 0.61 -7.78
C SER A 140 -0.23 1.92 -7.30
N TYR A 141 0.00 2.07 -5.99
CA TYR A 141 0.71 3.22 -5.43
C TYR A 141 2.18 2.88 -5.25
N PHE A 142 3.04 3.82 -5.66
CA PHE A 142 4.49 3.69 -5.53
C PHE A 142 5.04 4.94 -4.83
N ASP A 143 5.84 4.72 -3.79
CA ASP A 143 6.39 5.80 -2.95
C ASP A 143 7.70 6.37 -3.52
N HIS A 144 8.47 5.57 -4.28
CA HIS A 144 9.78 5.95 -4.85
C HIS A 144 9.74 6.06 -6.38
N TYR A 145 9.16 7.15 -6.89
CA TYR A 145 9.03 7.41 -8.33
C TYR A 145 10.29 7.95 -8.99
N GLU A 146 11.25 8.40 -8.19
CA GLU A 146 12.53 8.96 -8.63
C GLU A 146 13.30 7.94 -9.48
N GLN A 147 13.26 6.66 -9.07
CA GLN A 147 13.90 5.56 -9.80
C GLN A 147 13.27 5.34 -11.18
N LEU A 148 11.95 5.53 -11.33
CA LEU A 148 11.28 5.47 -12.64
C LEU A 148 11.68 6.63 -13.54
N ARG A 149 11.83 7.85 -13.00
CA ARG A 149 12.27 9.03 -13.77
C ARG A 149 13.71 8.91 -14.27
N GLU A 150 14.55 8.24 -13.49
CA GLU A 150 15.96 8.05 -13.83
C GLU A 150 16.19 6.92 -14.82
N SER A 151 15.28 5.95 -14.87
CA SER A 151 15.33 4.78 -15.75
C SER A 151 14.93 5.12 -17.19
N THR A 152 15.58 4.47 -18.16
CA THR A 152 15.23 4.51 -19.57
C THR A 152 14.46 3.25 -19.95
N PHE A 153 13.32 3.42 -20.60
CA PHE A 153 12.47 2.31 -21.04
C PHE A 153 12.53 2.12 -22.55
N ASP A 154 12.47 0.86 -22.98
CA ASP A 154 12.26 0.50 -24.38
C ASP A 154 10.76 0.64 -24.69
N SER A 155 10.41 1.62 -25.53
CA SER A 155 9.03 2.01 -25.80
C SER A 155 8.82 2.38 -27.26
N ALA A 156 7.91 1.69 -27.93
CA ALA A 156 7.45 2.07 -29.28
C ALA A 156 6.50 3.28 -29.31
N PHE A 157 6.07 3.79 -28.15
CA PHE A 157 5.21 4.97 -28.07
C PHE A 157 6.02 6.26 -28.20
N SER A 158 5.47 7.27 -28.85
CA SER A 158 6.10 8.60 -28.98
C SER A 158 6.32 9.25 -27.61
N ARG A 159 5.42 8.98 -26.65
CA ARG A 159 5.53 9.41 -25.26
C ARG A 159 4.94 8.34 -24.34
N THR A 160 5.61 8.10 -23.20
CA THR A 160 5.09 7.25 -22.13
C THR A 160 4.96 8.05 -20.86
N LEU A 161 3.75 8.10 -20.33
CA LEU A 161 3.35 8.91 -19.18
C LEU A 161 2.80 7.99 -18.08
N VAL A 162 3.04 8.35 -16.83
CA VAL A 162 2.37 7.76 -15.69
C VAL A 162 1.64 8.82 -14.87
N GLY A 163 0.33 8.62 -14.69
CA GLY A 163 -0.51 9.50 -13.88
C GLY A 163 -0.62 8.99 -12.45
N ARG A 164 -0.10 9.78 -11.50
CA ARG A 164 -0.17 9.53 -10.06
C ARG A 164 -1.39 10.22 -9.48
N ILE A 165 -2.50 9.50 -9.40
CA ILE A 165 -3.79 10.05 -8.95
C ILE A 165 -3.69 10.53 -7.50
N SER A 166 -2.97 9.78 -6.67
CA SER A 166 -2.72 10.10 -5.26
C SER A 166 -2.07 11.49 -5.05
N HIS A 167 -1.26 11.92 -6.02
CA HIS A 167 -0.47 13.16 -5.96
C HIS A 167 -0.95 14.22 -6.96
N ALA A 168 -2.03 13.94 -7.70
CA ALA A 168 -2.56 14.79 -8.77
C ALA A 168 -1.48 15.23 -9.79
N GLU A 169 -0.56 14.33 -10.15
CA GLU A 169 0.56 14.63 -11.04
C GLU A 169 0.68 13.64 -12.20
N ILE A 170 1.37 14.07 -13.26
CA ILE A 170 1.74 13.24 -14.42
C ILE A 170 3.26 13.28 -14.58
N VAL A 171 3.86 12.10 -14.68
CA VAL A 171 5.29 11.91 -14.85
C VAL A 171 5.56 11.32 -16.22
N GLU A 172 6.36 12.01 -17.03
CA GLU A 172 6.87 11.46 -18.28
C GLU A 172 8.10 10.59 -18.03
N LEU A 173 8.09 9.38 -18.59
CA LEU A 173 9.20 8.44 -18.52
C LEU A 173 10.19 8.68 -19.66
N LYS A 174 11.48 8.51 -19.38
CA LYS A 174 12.50 8.51 -20.43
C LYS A 174 12.35 7.25 -21.27
N SER A 175 12.35 7.40 -22.58
CA SER A 175 12.25 6.29 -23.51
C SER A 175 13.35 6.36 -24.57
N GLU A 176 13.89 5.20 -24.93
CA GLU A 176 14.67 5.05 -26.16
C GLU A 176 13.69 4.79 -27.30
N ALA A 177 13.78 5.60 -28.35
CA ALA A 177 13.05 5.36 -29.57
C ALA A 177 13.71 4.20 -30.33
N GLN A 178 12.92 3.21 -30.74
CA GLN A 178 13.31 2.21 -31.75
C GLN A 178 13.15 2.77 -33.16
#